data_AF-A0A9D2EFP6-F1
#
_entry.id   AF-A0A9D2EFP6-F1
#
_cell.length_a   1.000
_cell.length_b   1.000
_cell.length_c   1.000
_cell.angle_alpha   90.00
_cell.angle_beta   90.00
_cell.angle_gamma   90.00
#
_symmetry.space_group_name_H-M   'P 1'
#
loop_
_entity.id
_entity.type
_entity.pdbx_description
1 polymer ?
#
loop_
_entity_poly.entity_id
_entity_poly.type
_entity_poly.pdbx_seq_one_letter_code
_entity_poly.pdbx_strand_id
1 'polypeptide(L)' 'MELIIQPDDRAIATLVADAVTSLLERKPDAVLGLATGSSPLAVYDELVRRHEAGQVSFARSRAFLL' A
#
# COMPACT_ATOMS: atom_id res chain seq x y z
N MET A 1 -3.79 0.66 -19.37
CA MET A 1 -3.85 -0.61 -18.63
C MET A 1 -2.44 -1.16 -18.57
N GLU A 2 -1.96 -1.47 -17.37
CA GLU A 2 -0.61 -2.00 -17.14
C GLU A 2 -0.75 -3.40 -16.53
N LEU A 3 0.07 -4.36 -16.96
CA LEU A 3 0.10 -5.73 -16.45
C LEU A 3 1.51 -6.01 -15.92
N ILE A 4 1.61 -6.24 -14.62
CA ILE A 4 2.86 -6.58 -13.93
C ILE A 4 2.71 -7.97 -13.36
N ILE A 5 3.60 -8.89 -13.75
CA ILE A 5 3.63 -10.27 -13.23
C ILE A 5 4.77 -10.36 -12.22
N GLN A 6 4.45 -10.83 -11.02
CA GLN A 6 5.40 -11.04 -9.93
C GLN A 6 5.46 -12.53 -9.56
N PRO A 7 6.60 -13.00 -9.05
CA PRO A 7 6.81 -14.43 -8.77
C PRO A 7 6.00 -14.94 -7.57
N ASP A 8 5.66 -14.06 -6.62
CA ASP A 8 4.98 -14.40 -5.38
C ASP A 8 4.25 -13.20 -4.75
N ASP A 9 3.43 -13.48 -3.73
CA ASP A 9 2.63 -12.49 -3.00
C ASP A 9 3.49 -11.43 -2.30
N ARG A 10 4.71 -11.76 -1.88
CA ARG A 10 5.60 -10.82 -1.18
C ARG A 10 6.18 -9.80 -2.16
N ALA A 11 6.53 -10.21 -3.37
CA ALA A 11 6.95 -9.33 -4.44
C ALA A 11 5.79 -8.42 -4.89
N ILE A 12 4.56 -8.94 -4.96
CA ILE A 12 3.35 -8.13 -5.16
C ILE A 12 3.19 -7.10 -4.03
N ALA A 13 3.27 -7.54 -2.78
CA ALA A 13 3.11 -6.69 -1.60
C ALA A 13 4.11 -5.53 -1.59
N THR A 14 5.38 -5.82 -1.87
CA THR A 14 6.45 -4.81 -1.95
C THR A 14 6.15 -3.79 -3.05
N LEU A 15 5.80 -4.25 -4.25
CA LEU A 15 5.50 -3.38 -5.38
C LEU A 15 4.30 -2.46 -5.12
N VAL A 16 3.21 -3.00 -4.55
CA VAL A 16 2.03 -2.19 -4.21
C VAL A 16 2.35 -1.22 -3.07
N ALA A 17 3.09 -1.65 -2.05
CA ALA A 17 3.51 -0.79 -0.96
C ALA A 17 4.42 0.34 -1.42
N ASP A 18 5.31 0.11 -2.39
CA ASP A 18 6.13 1.13 -3.04
C ASP A 18 5.25 2.18 -3.72
N ALA A 19 4.24 1.74 -4.49
CA ALA A 19 3.31 2.64 -5.17
C ALA A 19 2.50 3.50 -4.19
N VAL A 20 2.01 2.91 -3.10
CA VAL A 20 1.26 3.63 -2.05
C VAL A 20 2.17 4.61 -1.29
N THR A 21 3.38 4.20 -0.93
CA THR A 21 4.35 5.07 -0.24
C THR A 21 4.71 6.27 -1.12
N SER A 22 5.06 6.00 -2.37
CA SER A 22 5.32 7.02 -3.40
C SER A 22 4.15 7.99 -3.59
N LEU A 23 2.90 7.50 -3.55
CA LEU A 23 1.72 8.36 -3.61
C LEU A 23 1.64 9.28 -2.39
N LEU A 24 1.84 8.75 -1.18
CA LEU A 24 1.73 9.52 0.06
C LEU A 24 2.87 10.51 0.26
N GLU A 25 4.07 10.23 -0.26
CA GLU A 25 5.16 11.20 -0.32
C GLU A 25 4.79 12.42 -1.17
N ARG A 26 4.15 12.20 -2.32
CA ARG A 26 3.73 13.27 -3.23
C ARG A 26 2.42 13.94 -2.82
N LYS A 27 1.52 13.19 -2.17
CA LYS A 27 0.19 13.64 -1.75
C LYS A 27 -0.17 13.03 -0.39
N PRO A 28 0.28 13.65 0.72
CA PRO A 28 0.08 13.07 2.05
C PRO A 28 -1.39 13.00 2.49
N ASP A 29 -2.28 13.77 1.85
CA ASP A 29 -3.73 13.79 2.07
C ASP A 29 -4.52 12.97 1.03
N ALA A 30 -3.86 12.01 0.36
CA ALA A 30 -4.53 11.11 -0.58
C ALA A 30 -5.69 10.34 0.08
N VAL A 31 -6.72 10.09 -0.73
CA VAL A 31 -7.84 9.20 -0.37
C VAL A 31 -7.54 7.82 -0.97
N LEU A 32 -7.39 6.82 -0.11
CA LEU A 32 -7.07 5.45 -0.47
C LEU A 32 -8.34 4.58 -0.51
N GLY A 33 -8.62 3.95 -1.64
CA GLY A 33 -9.62 2.89 -1.71
C GLY A 33 -9.01 1.58 -1.24
N LEU A 34 -9.62 0.94 -0.24
CA LEU A 34 -9.11 -0.28 0.37
C LEU A 34 -10.01 -1.47 0.02
N ALA A 35 -9.38 -2.57 -0.38
CA ALA A 35 -10.06 -3.83 -0.66
C ALA A 35 -10.00 -4.76 0.56
N THR A 36 -10.90 -5.73 0.63
CA THR A 36 -10.87 -6.81 1.64
C THR A 36 -10.60 -8.16 0.97
N GLY A 37 -10.51 -9.23 1.78
CA GLY A 37 -10.16 -10.57 1.33
C GLY A 37 -8.71 -10.93 1.61
N SER A 38 -8.29 -12.13 1.19
CA SER A 38 -6.94 -12.64 1.47
C SER A 38 -5.84 -11.99 0.62
N SER A 39 -6.14 -11.66 -0.63
CA SER A 39 -5.15 -11.09 -1.57
C SER A 39 -4.47 -9.80 -1.07
N PRO A 40 -5.17 -8.81 -0.49
CA PRO A 40 -4.51 -7.59 -0.02
C PRO A 40 -3.80 -7.73 1.34
N LEU A 41 -3.91 -8.87 2.05
CA LEU A 41 -3.31 -9.02 3.39
C LEU A 41 -1.80 -8.78 3.38
N ALA A 42 -1.07 -9.40 2.45
CA ALA A 42 0.39 -9.23 2.37
C ALA A 42 0.79 -7.77 2.09
N VAL A 43 -0.02 -7.03 1.32
CA VAL A 43 0.18 -5.59 1.09
C VAL A 43 0.01 -4.82 2.39
N TYR A 44 -1.04 -5.11 3.16
CA TYR A 44 -1.28 -4.44 4.44
C TYR A 44 -0.18 -4.73 5.46
N ASP A 45 0.29 -5.97 5.56
CA ASP A 45 1.41 -6.34 6.44
C ASP A 45 2.67 -5.54 6.08
N GLU A 46 2.99 -5.40 4.79
CA GLU A 46 4.14 -4.62 4.34
C GLU A 46 3.97 -3.11 4.60
N LEU A 47 2.77 -2.56 4.42
CA LEU A 47 2.49 -1.15 4.75
C LEU A 47 2.61 -0.88 6.27
N VAL A 48 2.13 -1.79 7.10
CA VAL A 48 2.31 -1.72 8.57
C VAL A 48 3.79 -1.73 8.92
N ARG A 49 4.56 -2.68 8.38
CA ARG A 49 6.01 -2.77 8.61
C ARG A 49 6.75 -1.49 8.26
N ARG A 50 6.40 -0.85 7.13
CA ARG A 50 7.00 0.42 6.70
C ARG A 50 6.60 1.58 7.60
N HIS A 51 5.37 1.59 8.08
CA HIS A 51 4.91 2.61 9.02
C HIS A 51 5.66 2.53 10.35
N GLU A 52 5.80 1.32 10.90
CA GLU A 52 6.55 1.06 12.13
C GLU A 52 8.04 1.41 11.98
N ALA A 53 8.61 1.20 10.79
CA ALA A 53 9.96 1.61 10.46
C ALA A 53 10.12 3.13 10.18
N GLY A 54 9.04 3.93 10.28
CA GLY A 54 9.05 5.37 10.02
C GLY A 54 9.22 5.75 8.55
N GLN A 55 9.06 4.80 7.63
CA GLN A 55 9.26 4.99 6.19
C GLN A 55 8.05 5.62 5.49
N VAL A 56 6.86 5.53 6.10
CA VAL A 56 5.63 6.11 5.58
C VAL A 56 4.73 6.61 6.71
N SER A 57 4.03 7.71 6.49
CA SER A 57 3.03 8.24 7.41
C SER A 57 1.66 8.30 6.75
N PHE A 58 0.65 7.79 7.46
CA PHE A 58 -0.76 7.84 7.06
C PHE A 58 -1.54 8.93 7.81
N ALA A 59 -0.87 9.77 8.61
CA ALA A 59 -1.52 10.68 9.56
C ALA A 59 -2.49 11.70 8.93
N ARG A 60 -2.30 12.03 7.64
CA ARG A 60 -3.20 12.95 6.91
C ARG A 60 -4.04 12.27 5.82
N SER A 61 -3.80 10.99 5.54
CA SER A 61 -4.54 10.29 4.51
C SER A 61 -5.94 9.92 5.00
N ARG A 62 -6.82 9.63 4.06
CA ARG A 62 -8.16 9.11 4.34
C ARG A 62 -8.34 7.81 3.60
N ALA A 63 -9.20 6.94 4.11
CA ALA A 63 -9.52 5.68 3.45
C ALA A 63 -11.02 5.44 3.38
N PHE A 64 -11.46 4.71 2.37
CA PHE A 64 -12.81 4.14 2.28
C PHE A 64 -12.72 2.67 1.89
N LEU A 65 -13.67 1.88 2.37
CA LEU A 65 -13.80 0.45 2.05
C LEU A 65 -14.71 0.29 0.83
N LEU A 66 -14.42 -0.73 0.02
CA LEU A 66 -15.25 -1.18 -1.10
C LEU A 66 -16.36 -2.13 -0.64
#